data_AF-G5RXK2-F1
#
_entry.id   AF-G5RXK2-F1
#
_cell.length_a   1.000
_cell.length_b   1.000
_cell.length_c   1.000
_cell.angle_alpha   90.00
_cell.angle_beta   90.00
_cell.angle_gamma   90.00
#
_symmetry.space_group_name_H-M   'P 1'
#
loop_
_entity.id
_entity.type
_entity.pdbx_description
1 polymer ?
#
loop_
_entity_poly.entity_id
_entity_poly.type
_entity_poly.pdbx_seq_one_letter_code
_entity_poly.pdbx_strand_id
1 'polypeptide(L)'
;ANYVIVYSAQALARQIDCIVVVTGEIDYVTNGQRTLSIPGGDPLMTRIVGTGCALSAVVAASCALPGAALDNVASACCWMKLAGQTAAERSEGPGSFIPAFLDALYHLDVEAANEEN
;
A
#
# COMPACT_ATOMS: atom_id res chain seq x y z
N ALA A 1 4.76 9.53 -17.99
CA ALA A 1 4.12 9.99 -16.73
C ALA A 1 4.90 9.54 -15.49
N ASN A 2 5.16 8.23 -15.33
CA ASN A 2 5.80 7.65 -14.13
C ASN A 2 7.14 8.30 -13.73
N TYR A 3 7.98 8.68 -14.70
CA TYR A 3 9.25 9.37 -14.44
C TYR A 3 9.08 10.71 -13.69
N VAL A 4 8.08 11.50 -14.07
CA VAL A 4 7.80 12.81 -13.43
C VAL A 4 7.30 12.63 -12.00
N ILE A 5 6.46 11.61 -11.77
CA ILE A 5 5.93 11.28 -10.45
C ILE A 5 7.06 10.90 -9.50
N VAL A 6 7.92 9.95 -9.91
CA VAL A 6 9.04 9.48 -9.11
C VAL A 6 10.03 10.61 -8.83
N TYR A 7 10.37 11.42 -9.84
CA TYR A 7 11.26 12.57 -9.67
C TYR A 7 10.70 13.57 -8.65
N SER A 8 9.42 13.93 -8.77
CA SER A 8 8.77 14.88 -7.87
C SER A 8 8.69 14.36 -6.44
N ALA A 9 8.37 13.06 -6.27
CA ALA A 9 8.34 12.41 -4.96
C ALA A 9 9.72 12.36 -4.30
N GLN A 10 10.76 12.04 -5.07
CA GLN A 10 12.14 12.05 -4.58
C GLN A 10 12.60 13.45 -4.19
N ALA A 11 12.29 14.46 -5.01
CA ALA A 11 12.62 15.85 -4.73
C ALA A 11 11.95 16.34 -3.43
N LEU A 12 10.65 16.04 -3.27
CA LEU A 12 9.91 16.37 -2.05
C LEU A 12 10.52 15.66 -0.83
N ALA A 13 10.75 14.34 -0.92
CA ALA A 13 11.33 13.55 0.17
C ALA A 13 12.67 14.11 0.66
N ARG A 14 13.55 14.56 -0.26
CA ARG A 14 14.83 15.22 0.09
C ARG A 14 14.62 16.60 0.71
N GLN A 15 13.62 17.35 0.24
CA GLN A 15 13.38 18.72 0.69
C GLN A 15 12.88 18.77 2.13
N ILE A 16 12.06 17.79 2.54
CA ILE A 16 11.42 17.77 3.87
C ILE A 16 11.92 16.63 4.78
N ASP A 17 12.95 15.90 4.36
CA ASP A 17 13.57 14.78 5.09
C ASP A 17 12.53 13.75 5.60
N CYS A 18 11.69 13.26 4.69
CA CYS A 18 10.63 12.31 5.02
C CYS A 18 10.49 11.20 3.99
N ILE A 19 9.78 10.13 4.39
CA ILE A 19 9.29 9.14 3.44
C ILE A 19 8.04 9.72 2.75
N VAL A 20 8.03 9.69 1.42
CA VAL A 20 6.90 10.08 0.58
C VAL A 20 6.31 8.83 -0.06
N VAL A 21 4.99 8.68 0.08
CA VAL A 21 4.20 7.65 -0.61
C VAL A 21 3.29 8.34 -1.62
N VAL A 22 3.41 7.97 -2.90
CA VAL A 22 2.49 8.39 -3.95
C VAL A 22 1.69 7.18 -4.40
N THR A 23 0.38 7.19 -4.17
CA THR A 23 -0.49 6.05 -4.48
C THR A 23 -1.05 6.11 -5.90
N GLY A 24 -1.34 4.94 -6.46
CA GLY A 24 -1.91 4.81 -7.79
C GLY A 24 -2.04 3.34 -8.22
N GLU A 25 -2.06 3.09 -9.53
CA GLU A 25 -1.91 1.73 -10.07
C GLU A 25 -0.59 1.09 -9.60
N ILE A 26 0.46 1.90 -9.50
CA ILE A 26 1.71 1.57 -8.82
C ILE A 26 1.88 2.59 -7.70
N ASP A 27 2.07 2.11 -6.47
CA ASP A 27 2.45 2.99 -5.37
C ASP A 27 3.97 3.18 -5.41
N TYR A 28 4.42 4.41 -5.24
CA TYR A 28 5.85 4.74 -5.15
C TYR A 28 6.17 5.21 -3.74
N VAL A 29 7.13 4.54 -3.09
CA VAL A 29 7.57 4.85 -1.72
C VAL A 29 9.04 5.25 -1.77
N THR A 30 9.38 6.45 -1.30
CA THR A 30 10.77 6.95 -1.36
C THR A 30 11.16 7.82 -0.18
N ASN A 31 12.42 7.69 0.26
CA ASN A 31 13.08 8.62 1.18
C ASN A 31 13.98 9.63 0.45
N GLY A 32 13.82 9.77 -0.88
CA GLY A 32 14.63 10.64 -1.72
C GLY A 32 15.92 9.99 -2.25
N GLN A 33 16.46 8.96 -1.61
CA GLN A 33 17.65 8.24 -2.07
C GLN A 33 17.31 6.90 -2.72
N ARG A 34 16.43 6.14 -2.07
CA ARG A 34 15.90 4.85 -2.55
C ARG A 34 14.42 5.02 -2.83
N THR A 35 13.95 4.34 -3.87
CA THR A 35 12.54 4.34 -4.28
C THR A 35 12.11 2.91 -4.52
N LEU A 36 10.96 2.54 -3.96
CA LEU A 36 10.29 1.25 -4.11
C LEU A 36 9.02 1.45 -4.92
N SER A 37 8.71 0.50 -5.78
CA SER A 37 7.52 0.49 -6.63
C SER A 37 6.67 -0.72 -6.25
N ILE A 38 5.41 -0.49 -5.91
CA ILE A 38 4.49 -1.52 -5.42
C ILE A 38 3.31 -1.58 -6.40
N PRO A 39 3.35 -2.48 -7.40
CA PRO A 39 2.22 -2.70 -8.30
C PRO A 39 1.10 -3.49 -7.59
N GLY A 40 -0.08 -3.54 -8.19
CA GLY A 40 -1.21 -4.34 -7.72
C GLY A 40 -2.37 -3.50 -7.17
N GLY A 41 -3.25 -4.14 -6.41
CA GLY A 41 -4.55 -3.58 -6.07
C GLY A 41 -5.52 -3.66 -7.24
N ASP A 42 -6.66 -2.98 -7.12
CA ASP A 42 -7.72 -3.06 -8.13
C ASP A 42 -8.41 -1.69 -8.32
N PRO A 43 -8.82 -1.31 -9.55
CA PRO A 43 -9.57 -0.08 -9.79
C PRO A 43 -10.82 0.09 -8.91
N LEU A 44 -11.45 -1.00 -8.45
CA LEU A 44 -12.58 -0.97 -7.54
C LEU A 44 -12.26 -0.29 -6.21
N MET A 45 -10.99 -0.32 -5.76
CA MET A 45 -10.53 0.41 -4.57
C MET A 45 -10.75 1.92 -4.68
N THR A 46 -10.74 2.48 -5.89
CA THR A 46 -10.99 3.91 -6.16
C THR A 46 -12.46 4.29 -6.10
N ARG A 47 -13.36 3.30 -6.06
CA ARG A 47 -14.82 3.48 -5.95
C ARG A 47 -15.31 3.39 -4.51
N ILE A 48 -14.39 3.20 -3.57
CA ILE A 48 -14.66 3.00 -2.15
C ILE A 48 -14.07 4.15 -1.36
N VAL A 49 -14.91 4.83 -0.58
CA VAL A 49 -14.43 5.86 0.35
C VAL A 49 -13.64 5.20 1.49
N GLY A 50 -12.53 5.82 1.88
CA GLY A 50 -11.76 5.42 3.06
C GLY A 50 -10.60 4.45 2.81
N THR A 51 -10.46 3.85 1.63
CA THR A 51 -9.31 2.95 1.30
C THR A 51 -7.96 3.67 1.46
N GLY A 52 -7.86 4.91 0.97
CA GLY A 52 -6.66 5.73 1.15
C GLY A 52 -6.40 6.15 2.60
N CYS A 53 -7.45 6.45 3.37
CA CYS A 53 -7.31 6.79 4.79
C CYS A 53 -6.88 5.57 5.62
N ALA A 54 -7.42 4.39 5.31
CA ALA A 54 -7.00 3.12 5.90
C ALA A 54 -5.52 2.85 5.62
N LEU A 55 -5.05 3.06 4.39
CA LEU A 55 -3.63 2.97 4.05
C LEU A 55 -2.78 3.92 4.90
N SER A 56 -3.18 5.18 5.08
CA SER A 56 -2.43 6.11 5.94
C SER A 56 -2.32 5.63 7.39
N ALA A 57 -3.38 5.04 7.94
CA ALA A 57 -3.37 4.47 9.28
C ALA A 57 -2.40 3.28 9.39
N VAL A 58 -2.40 2.38 8.41
CA VAL A 58 -1.47 1.23 8.38
C VAL A 58 -0.03 1.70 8.18
N VAL A 59 0.23 2.67 7.30
CA VAL A 59 1.55 3.30 7.16
C VAL A 59 2.04 3.88 8.48
N ALA A 60 1.19 4.60 9.21
CA ALA A 60 1.53 5.16 10.51
C ALA A 60 1.86 4.06 11.54
N ALA A 61 1.11 2.96 11.56
CA ALA A 61 1.42 1.80 12.41
C ALA A 61 2.75 1.15 12.02
N SER A 62 3.01 0.95 10.72
CA SER A 62 4.24 0.36 10.20
C SER A 62 5.49 1.20 10.51
N CYS A 63 5.36 2.53 10.65
CA CYS A 63 6.46 3.38 11.09
C CYS A 63 6.94 3.07 12.53
N ALA A 64 6.13 2.42 13.36
CA ALA A 64 6.52 2.02 14.71
C ALA A 64 7.25 0.66 14.76
N LEU A 65 7.26 -0.09 13.65
CA LEU A 65 7.93 -1.39 13.58
C LEU A 65 9.47 -1.21 13.57
N PRO A 66 10.22 -2.17 14.14
CA PRO A 66 11.68 -2.17 14.06
C PRO A 66 12.15 -2.31 12.61
N GLY A 67 13.42 -1.94 12.36
CA GLY A 67 14.04 -2.08 11.03
C GLY A 67 13.98 -0.82 10.19
N ALA A 68 14.08 -0.98 8.88
CA ALA A 68 14.14 0.13 7.94
C ALA A 68 12.74 0.69 7.68
N ALA A 69 12.48 1.92 8.13
CA ALA A 69 11.18 2.58 7.98
C ALA A 69 10.67 2.60 6.52
N LEU A 70 11.57 2.78 5.54
CA LEU A 70 11.21 2.75 4.12
C LEU A 70 10.60 1.40 3.71
N ASP A 71 11.19 0.30 4.16
CA ASP A 71 10.72 -1.05 3.86
C ASP A 71 9.40 -1.33 4.60
N ASN A 72 9.28 -0.92 5.86
CA ASN A 72 8.05 -1.08 6.65
C ASN A 72 6.86 -0.35 5.99
N VAL A 73 7.06 0.88 5.52
CA VAL A 73 6.04 1.66 4.80
C VAL A 73 5.71 1.03 3.44
N ALA A 74 6.70 0.50 2.73
CA ALA A 74 6.45 -0.22 1.47
C ALA A 74 5.65 -1.50 1.68
N SER A 75 5.93 -2.25 2.75
CA SER A 75 5.15 -3.44 3.14
C SER A 75 3.69 -3.09 3.43
N ALA A 76 3.42 -1.97 4.11
CA ALA A 76 2.05 -1.48 4.32
C ALA A 76 1.29 -1.26 3.01
N CYS A 77 1.94 -0.65 2.01
CA CYS A 77 1.35 -0.46 0.68
C CYS A 77 1.11 -1.80 -0.02
N CYS A 78 2.05 -2.73 0.10
CA CYS A 78 1.95 -4.07 -0.46
C CYS A 78 0.76 -4.84 0.11
N TRP A 79 0.63 -4.89 1.44
CA TRP A 79 -0.50 -5.53 2.14
C TRP A 79 -1.84 -4.95 1.68
N MET A 80 -1.94 -3.62 1.61
CA MET A 80 -3.19 -2.96 1.20
C MET A 80 -3.55 -3.27 -0.26
N LYS A 81 -2.56 -3.33 -1.16
CA LYS A 81 -2.77 -3.71 -2.56
C LYS A 81 -3.14 -5.19 -2.71
N LEU A 82 -2.46 -6.08 -2.00
CA LEU A 82 -2.75 -7.51 -2.03
C LEU A 82 -4.17 -7.79 -1.52
N ALA A 83 -4.55 -7.23 -0.37
CA ALA A 83 -5.91 -7.34 0.13
C ALA A 83 -6.94 -6.75 -0.85
N GLY A 84 -6.62 -5.63 -1.49
CA GLY A 84 -7.49 -5.00 -2.47
C GLY A 84 -7.74 -5.89 -3.70
N GLN A 85 -6.69 -6.56 -4.17
CA GLN A 85 -6.77 -7.48 -5.30
C GLN A 85 -7.58 -8.73 -4.94
N THR A 86 -7.26 -9.37 -3.80
CA THR A 86 -8.01 -10.53 -3.28
C THR A 86 -9.49 -10.21 -3.06
N ALA A 87 -9.80 -9.01 -2.56
CA ALA A 87 -11.18 -8.57 -2.35
C ALA A 87 -11.93 -8.35 -3.66
N ALA A 88 -11.28 -7.81 -4.68
CA ALA A 88 -11.87 -7.58 -5.99
C ALA A 88 -12.29 -8.91 -6.66
N GLU A 89 -11.46 -9.94 -6.56
CA GLU A 89 -11.77 -11.29 -7.08
C GLU A 89 -13.00 -11.92 -6.43
N ARG A 90 -13.31 -11.54 -5.19
CA ARG A 90 -14.43 -12.07 -4.39
C ARG A 90 -15.65 -11.15 -4.36
N SER A 91 -15.62 -10.06 -5.11
CA SER A 91 -16.64 -9.02 -5.06
C SER A 91 -17.42 -8.88 -6.35
N GLU A 92 -18.73 -8.67 -6.23
CA GLU A 92 -19.61 -8.36 -7.36
C GLU A 92 -19.76 -6.84 -7.60
N GLY A 93 -19.29 -6.03 -6.66
CA GLY A 93 -19.26 -4.57 -6.79
C GLY A 93 -18.81 -3.86 -5.51
N PRO A 94 -18.91 -2.52 -5.46
CA PRO A 94 -18.40 -1.73 -4.34
C PRO A 94 -19.01 -2.11 -2.97
N GLY A 95 -20.28 -2.52 -2.94
CA GLY A 95 -20.97 -2.90 -1.72
C GLY A 95 -20.42 -4.19 -1.08
N SER A 96 -20.06 -5.18 -1.89
CA SER A 96 -19.46 -6.44 -1.42
C SER A 96 -17.95 -6.33 -1.19
N PHE A 97 -17.31 -5.29 -1.75
CA PHE A 97 -15.86 -5.09 -1.66
C PHE A 97 -15.38 -4.80 -0.24
N ILE A 98 -16.05 -3.92 0.51
CA ILE A 98 -15.57 -3.56 1.85
C ILE A 98 -15.45 -4.77 2.78
N PRO A 99 -16.48 -5.63 2.92
CA PRO A 99 -16.36 -6.84 3.72
C PRO A 99 -15.22 -7.75 3.25
N ALA A 100 -15.14 -8.02 1.93
CA ALA A 100 -14.10 -8.87 1.36
C ALA A 100 -12.68 -8.31 1.57
N PHE A 101 -12.54 -6.99 1.55
CA PHE A 101 -11.27 -6.28 1.80
C PHE A 101 -10.83 -6.37 3.25
N LEU A 102 -11.74 -6.20 4.19
CA LEU A 102 -11.46 -6.36 5.62
C LEU A 102 -11.09 -7.81 5.93
N ASP A 103 -11.80 -8.78 5.35
CA ASP A 103 -11.50 -10.21 5.49
C ASP A 103 -10.12 -10.53 4.90
N ALA A 104 -9.81 -10.01 3.72
CA ALA A 104 -8.51 -10.20 3.10
C ALA A 104 -7.38 -9.63 3.99
N LEU A 105 -7.53 -8.42 4.53
CA LEU A 105 -6.57 -7.82 5.47
C LEU A 105 -6.38 -8.67 6.73
N TYR A 106 -7.47 -9.25 7.27
CA TYR A 106 -7.40 -10.14 8.43
C TYR A 106 -6.63 -11.43 8.13
N HIS A 107 -6.72 -11.94 6.90
CA HIS A 107 -6.08 -13.20 6.51
C HIS A 107 -4.65 -13.06 6.00
N LEU A 108 -4.15 -11.85 5.72
CA LEU A 108 -2.78 -11.62 5.23
C LEU A 108 -1.69 -12.19 6.15
N ASP A 109 -1.94 -12.23 7.46
CA ASP A 109 -1.02 -12.80 8.46
C ASP A 109 -0.94 -14.34 8.39
N VAL A 110 -2.01 -14.98 7.90
CA VAL A 110 -2.12 -16.44 7.84
C VAL A 110 -1.40 -17.00 6.62
N GLU A 111 -1.35 -16.28 5.51
CA GLU A 111 -0.69 -16.75 4.28
C GLU A 111 0.84 -16.61 4.36
N ALA A 112 1.36 -15.52 4.92
CA ALA A 112 2.80 -15.32 5.11
C ALA A 112 3.44 -16.34 6.07
N ALA A 113 2.69 -16.83 7.06
CA ALA A 113 3.12 -17.89 7.98
C ALA A 113 3.05 -19.31 7.38
N ASN A 114 2.32 -19.49 6.27
CA ASN A 114 2.10 -20.80 5.65
C ASN A 114 3.01 -21.09 4.44
N GLU A 115 3.76 -20.09 3.94
CA GLU A 115 4.75 -20.27 2.87
C GLU A 115 6.16 -20.64 3.39
N GLU A 116 6.35 -20.76 4.70
CA GLU A 116 7.60 -21.24 5.34
C GLU A 116 7.62 -22.75 5.69
N ASN A 117 6.75 -23.60 5.11
CA ASN A 117 6.83 -25.07 5.25
C ASN A 117 7.03 -25.81 3.92
#